data_AF-A0A6C2U4T7-F1
#
_entry.id   AF-A0A6C2U4T7-F1
#
_cell.length_a   1.000
_cell.length_b   1.000
_cell.length_c   1.000
_cell.angle_alpha   90.00
_cell.angle_beta   90.00
_cell.angle_gamma   90.00
#
_symmetry.space_group_name_H-M   'P 1'
#
loop_
_entity.id
_entity.type
_entity.pdbx_description
1 polymer ?
#
loop_
_entity_poly.entity_id
_entity_poly.type
_entity_poly.pdbx_seq_one_letter_code
_entity_poly.pdbx_strand_id
1 'polypeptide(L)'
;MSPARLETATRLLGGDAAVWLLFRGKYPEENRAVRDLLDEELSALGKSIVYNEDFLQLAKEAGVEVPALMFSVLEVDPDDPQEAVLMAILTRLFPEAAAQSGPVVVPVFGQGRGAVLMMDELIAGEYIRDVAEFLIGACSCEVKELNPGFDLFIPVDWIGGITQEYVFDAELPPLTSPSAGMGALPGAANRTFGTAEQAGHRLFGAVLGISIVIVLGGLVGATWMLLRKNRNHESF
;
A
#
# COMPACT_ATOMS: atom_id res chain seq x y z
N MET A 1 21.02 7.39 -15.99
CA MET A 1 19.97 7.03 -15.01
C MET A 1 18.67 6.85 -15.79
N SER A 2 17.73 6.02 -15.33
CA SER A 2 16.45 5.91 -16.06
C SER A 2 15.65 7.21 -15.89
N PRO A 3 15.00 7.74 -16.94
CA PRO A 3 14.29 9.01 -16.88
C PRO A 3 13.22 9.05 -15.78
N ALA A 4 12.39 8.00 -15.66
CA ALA A 4 11.34 7.95 -14.66
C ALA A 4 11.91 7.97 -13.24
N ARG A 5 13.02 7.26 -12.98
CA ARG A 5 13.70 7.32 -11.67
C ARG A 5 14.26 8.71 -11.35
N LEU A 6 14.71 9.46 -12.36
CA LEU A 6 15.17 10.85 -12.18
C LEU A 6 14.00 11.79 -11.88
N GLU A 7 12.92 11.66 -12.65
CA GLU A 7 11.73 12.48 -12.48
C GLU A 7 11.05 12.20 -11.13
N THR A 8 10.94 10.94 -10.72
CA THR A 8 10.48 10.56 -9.37
C THR A 8 11.29 11.25 -8.29
N ALA A 9 12.63 11.22 -8.38
CA ALA A 9 13.48 11.89 -7.41
C ALA A 9 13.25 13.41 -7.38
N THR A 10 13.12 14.01 -8.56
CA THR A 10 12.89 15.45 -8.73
C THR A 10 11.60 15.89 -8.05
N ARG A 11 10.51 15.13 -8.24
CA ARG A 11 9.20 15.42 -7.64
C ARG A 11 9.18 15.21 -6.13
N LEU A 12 9.77 14.12 -5.65
CA LEU A 12 9.87 13.83 -4.21
C LEU A 12 10.71 14.88 -3.48
N LEU A 13 11.84 15.30 -4.06
CA LEU A 13 12.64 16.42 -3.53
C LEU A 13 11.92 17.77 -3.65
N GLY A 14 11.01 17.90 -4.62
CA GLY A 14 10.13 19.05 -4.79
C GLY A 14 8.98 19.13 -3.78
N GLY A 15 8.80 18.12 -2.93
CA GLY A 15 7.79 18.10 -1.86
C GLY A 15 6.55 17.25 -2.15
N ASP A 16 6.50 16.51 -3.26
CA ASP A 16 5.43 15.53 -3.48
C ASP A 16 5.49 14.45 -2.40
N ALA A 17 4.35 14.14 -1.80
CA ALA A 17 4.24 13.09 -0.78
C ALA A 17 4.48 11.70 -1.36
N ALA A 18 3.96 11.45 -2.56
CA ALA A 18 4.24 10.25 -3.34
C ALA A 18 4.09 10.50 -4.84
N VAL A 19 4.91 9.79 -5.62
CA VAL A 19 4.86 9.74 -7.08
C VAL A 19 4.36 8.35 -7.49
N TRP A 20 3.20 8.30 -8.14
CA TRP A 20 2.56 7.10 -8.64
C TRP A 20 3.08 6.79 -10.04
N LEU A 21 3.94 5.79 -10.16
CA LEU A 21 4.41 5.30 -11.45
C LEU A 21 3.31 4.46 -12.09
N LEU A 22 2.84 4.89 -13.27
CA LEU A 22 1.92 4.14 -14.12
C LEU A 22 2.71 3.57 -15.30
N PHE A 23 3.07 2.30 -15.22
CA PHE A 23 3.67 1.58 -16.35
C PHE A 23 2.58 1.22 -17.34
N ARG A 24 2.70 1.69 -18.58
CA ARG A 24 1.70 1.47 -19.62
C ARG A 24 1.62 -0.01 -20.00
N GLY A 25 0.40 -0.56 -19.98
CA GLY A 25 0.08 -1.81 -20.65
C GLY A 25 -0.08 -1.62 -22.16
N LYS A 26 -0.43 -2.72 -22.83
CA LYS A 26 -0.59 -2.78 -24.30
C LYS A 26 -1.82 -2.02 -24.82
N TYR A 27 -2.81 -1.80 -23.96
CA TYR A 27 -4.12 -1.28 -24.32
C TYR A 27 -4.26 0.19 -23.88
N PRO A 28 -4.26 1.17 -24.80
CA PRO A 28 -4.30 2.59 -24.46
C PRO A 28 -5.54 3.02 -23.65
N GLU A 29 -6.68 2.37 -23.88
CA GLU A 29 -7.92 2.60 -23.15
C GLU A 29 -7.83 2.20 -21.68
N GLU A 30 -7.16 1.07 -21.37
CA GLU A 30 -6.93 0.63 -20.00
C GLU A 30 -5.96 1.56 -19.28
N ASN A 31 -4.88 1.96 -19.96
CA ASN A 31 -3.92 2.93 -19.43
C ASN A 31 -4.61 4.26 -19.07
N ARG A 32 -5.47 4.76 -19.96
CA ARG A 32 -6.23 5.98 -19.72
C ARG A 32 -7.20 5.83 -18.55
N ALA A 33 -7.93 4.72 -18.47
CA ALA A 33 -8.86 4.46 -17.37
C ALA A 33 -8.13 4.46 -16.02
N VAL A 34 -6.97 3.82 -15.92
CA VAL A 34 -6.16 3.83 -14.70
C VAL A 34 -5.59 5.21 -14.40
N ARG A 35 -5.14 5.95 -15.43
CA ARG A 35 -4.65 7.32 -15.27
C ARG A 35 -5.73 8.24 -14.69
N ASP A 36 -6.94 8.17 -15.24
CA ASP A 36 -8.10 8.97 -14.83
C ASP A 36 -8.54 8.60 -13.40
N LEU A 37 -8.55 7.30 -13.06
CA LEU A 37 -8.85 6.83 -11.70
C LEU A 37 -7.84 7.36 -10.67
N LEU A 38 -6.55 7.31 -10.99
CA LEU A 38 -5.51 7.87 -10.13
C LEU A 38 -5.69 9.38 -9.95
N ASP A 39 -5.99 10.12 -11.02
CA ASP A 39 -6.24 11.57 -10.92
C ASP A 39 -7.45 11.89 -10.03
N GLU A 40 -8.54 11.13 -10.18
CA GLU A 40 -9.76 11.32 -9.38
C GLU A 40 -9.49 11.10 -7.89
N GLU A 41 -8.97 9.92 -7.54
CA GLU A 41 -8.77 9.52 -6.14
C GLU A 41 -7.72 10.39 -5.44
N LEU A 42 -6.58 10.63 -6.09
CA LEU A 42 -5.48 11.40 -5.51
C LEU A 42 -5.82 12.90 -5.40
N SER A 43 -6.56 13.47 -6.36
CA SER A 43 -7.05 14.84 -6.26
C SER A 43 -8.10 15.00 -5.17
N ALA A 44 -8.99 14.02 -5.00
CA ALA A 44 -9.96 14.02 -3.93
C ALA A 44 -9.28 13.97 -2.55
N LEU A 45 -8.30 13.08 -2.39
CA LEU A 45 -7.56 12.93 -1.13
C LEU A 45 -6.72 14.18 -0.81
N GLY A 46 -6.02 14.75 -1.80
CA GLY A 46 -5.24 15.98 -1.62
C GLY A 46 -6.07 17.15 -1.08
N LYS A 47 -7.38 17.19 -1.37
CA LYS A 47 -8.30 18.22 -0.88
C LYS A 47 -8.90 17.92 0.49
N SER A 48 -8.93 16.67 0.92
CA SER A 48 -9.55 16.25 2.18
C SER A 48 -8.59 16.21 3.37
N ILE A 49 -7.30 16.42 3.14
CA ILE A 49 -6.30 16.40 4.20
C ILE A 49 -6.47 17.62 5.09
N VAL A 50 -6.68 17.34 6.37
CA VAL A 50 -6.73 18.34 7.43
C VAL A 50 -5.52 18.11 8.32
N TYR A 51 -4.60 19.08 8.33
CA TYR A 51 -3.49 19.07 9.27
C TYR A 51 -4.00 19.29 10.69
N ASN A 52 -3.35 18.67 11.68
CA ASN A 52 -3.65 18.93 13.09
C ASN A 52 -3.49 20.43 13.40
N GLU A 53 -4.43 21.02 14.13
CA GLU A 53 -4.38 22.42 14.59
C GLU A 53 -3.08 22.73 15.35
N ASP A 54 -2.58 21.80 16.17
CA ASP A 54 -1.30 21.97 16.90
C ASP A 54 -0.12 22.11 15.93
N PHE A 55 -0.10 21.31 14.86
CA PHE A 55 0.93 21.39 13.82
C PHE A 55 0.82 22.70 13.03
N LEU A 56 -0.39 23.11 12.67
CA LEU A 56 -0.63 24.39 11.98
C LEU A 56 -0.21 25.59 12.84
N GLN A 57 -0.47 25.53 14.14
CA GLN A 57 -0.06 26.56 15.09
C GLN A 57 1.47 26.63 15.21
N LEU A 58 2.14 25.47 15.32
CA LEU A 58 3.59 25.40 15.37
C LEU A 58 4.25 25.93 14.09
N ALA A 59 3.73 25.55 12.92
CA ALA A 59 4.20 26.06 11.63
C ALA A 59 4.03 27.59 11.54
N LYS A 60 2.88 28.11 11.99
CA LYS A 60 2.61 29.55 12.05
C LYS A 60 3.57 30.29 12.99
N GLU A 61 3.83 29.76 14.18
CA GLU A 61 4.77 30.33 15.15
C GLU A 61 6.21 30.34 14.61
N ALA A 62 6.59 29.32 13.85
CA ALA A 62 7.87 29.24 13.16
C ALA A 62 7.95 30.12 11.89
N GLY A 63 6.85 30.76 11.48
CA GLY A 63 6.80 31.54 10.24
C GLY A 63 6.91 30.69 8.97
N VAL A 64 6.51 29.43 9.05
CA VAL A 64 6.58 28.44 7.98
C VAL A 64 5.22 28.30 7.31
N GLU A 65 5.19 28.39 5.98
CA GLU A 65 4.03 27.98 5.21
C GLU A 65 3.97 26.46 5.13
N VAL A 66 2.86 25.87 5.55
CA VAL A 66 2.62 24.43 5.40
C VAL A 66 2.31 24.16 3.93
N PRO A 67 3.17 23.41 3.20
CA PRO A 67 2.89 23.09 1.81
C PRO A 67 1.65 22.21 1.71
N ALA A 68 0.85 22.41 0.67
CA ALA A 68 -0.24 21.50 0.36
C ALA A 68 0.32 20.10 0.08
N LEU A 69 -0.36 19.07 0.57
CA LEU A 69 0.04 17.71 0.24
C LEU A 69 -0.24 17.42 -1.23
N MET A 70 0.80 17.03 -1.96
CA MET A 70 0.72 16.76 -3.40
C MET A 70 1.03 15.31 -3.70
N PHE A 71 0.22 14.72 -4.57
CA PHE A 71 0.52 13.46 -5.25
C PHE A 71 0.70 13.75 -6.73
N SER A 72 1.61 13.04 -7.37
CA SER A 72 1.74 13.09 -8.81
C SER A 72 1.70 11.71 -9.43
N VAL A 73 1.28 11.66 -10.68
CA VAL A 73 1.31 10.44 -11.49
C VAL A 73 2.35 10.64 -12.59
N LEU A 74 3.17 9.62 -12.82
CA LEU A 74 4.19 9.60 -13.85
C LEU A 74 3.97 8.37 -14.72
N GLU A 75 3.60 8.59 -15.97
CA GLU A 75 3.50 7.51 -16.94
C GLU A 75 4.89 7.05 -17.40
N VAL A 76 5.08 5.75 -17.45
CA VAL A 76 6.32 5.10 -17.85
C VAL A 76 6.04 4.20 -19.06
N ASP A 77 6.85 4.36 -20.10
CA ASP A 77 6.88 3.41 -21.22
C ASP A 77 7.77 2.22 -20.83
N PRO A 78 7.23 1.01 -20.62
CA PRO A 78 8.06 -0.15 -20.30
C PRO A 78 8.98 -0.56 -21.47
N ASP A 79 8.66 -0.14 -22.69
CA ASP A 79 9.45 -0.44 -23.89
C ASP A 79 10.52 0.63 -24.20
N ASP A 80 10.58 1.74 -23.45
CA ASP A 80 11.65 2.73 -23.62
C ASP A 80 12.99 2.12 -23.17
N PRO A 81 13.99 2.01 -24.07
CA PRO A 81 15.31 1.47 -23.70
C PRO A 81 16.02 2.27 -22.59
N GLN A 82 15.67 3.54 -22.39
CA GLN A 82 16.20 4.34 -21.28
C GLN A 82 15.65 3.90 -19.92
N GLU A 83 14.48 3.24 -19.90
CA GLU A 83 13.85 2.68 -18.70
C GLU A 83 14.32 1.27 -18.35
N ALA A 84 15.22 0.68 -19.15
CA ALA A 84 15.67 -0.70 -18.99
C ALA A 84 16.16 -1.05 -17.56
N VAL A 85 16.79 -0.10 -16.85
CA VAL A 85 17.23 -0.34 -15.46
C VAL A 85 16.05 -0.39 -14.49
N LEU A 86 15.07 0.51 -14.65
CA LEU A 86 13.85 0.50 -13.84
C LEU A 86 13.06 -0.79 -14.08
N MET A 87 12.89 -1.18 -15.35
CA MET A 87 12.22 -2.43 -15.71
C MET A 87 12.97 -3.65 -15.19
N ALA A 88 14.30 -3.65 -15.20
CA ALA A 88 15.10 -4.73 -14.65
C ALA A 88 15.04 -4.85 -13.12
N ILE A 89 14.79 -3.74 -12.40
CA ILE A 89 14.53 -3.77 -10.95
C ILE A 89 13.13 -4.37 -10.72
N LEU A 90 12.12 -3.81 -11.38
CA LEU A 90 10.73 -4.20 -11.20
C LEU A 90 10.51 -5.70 -11.50
N THR A 91 10.95 -6.16 -12.68
CA THR A 91 10.72 -7.54 -13.13
C THR A 91 11.57 -8.58 -12.42
N ARG A 92 12.66 -8.19 -11.75
CA ARG A 92 13.43 -9.10 -10.88
C ARG A 92 12.78 -9.28 -9.52
N LEU A 93 12.15 -8.24 -9.00
CA LEU A 93 11.42 -8.29 -7.72
C LEU A 93 10.04 -8.92 -7.90
N PHE A 94 9.39 -8.65 -9.02
CA PHE A 94 8.05 -9.10 -9.37
C PHE A 94 8.05 -9.69 -10.79
N PRO A 95 8.47 -10.95 -10.97
CA PRO A 95 8.52 -11.61 -12.28
C PRO A 95 7.18 -11.60 -13.03
N GLU A 96 6.07 -11.63 -12.31
CA GLU A 96 4.71 -11.55 -12.84
C GLU A 96 4.45 -10.23 -13.60
N ALA A 97 5.07 -9.12 -13.19
CA ALA A 97 4.94 -7.83 -13.87
C ALA A 97 5.54 -7.87 -15.29
N ALA A 98 6.47 -8.79 -15.57
CA ALA A 98 7.04 -8.95 -16.92
C ALA A 98 6.05 -9.61 -17.90
N ALA A 99 5.09 -10.41 -17.40
CA ALA A 99 4.07 -11.07 -18.20
C ALA A 99 2.79 -10.24 -18.33
N GLN A 100 2.67 -9.18 -17.53
CA GLN A 100 1.49 -8.34 -17.48
C GLN A 100 1.25 -7.62 -18.80
N SER A 101 0.00 -7.70 -19.30
CA SER A 101 -0.40 -6.97 -20.52
C SER A 101 -1.18 -5.69 -20.23
N GLY A 102 -1.80 -5.60 -19.05
CA GLY A 102 -2.45 -4.39 -18.57
C GLY A 102 -1.48 -3.42 -17.87
N PRO A 103 -1.96 -2.25 -17.43
CA PRO A 103 -1.15 -1.29 -16.69
C PRO A 103 -0.68 -1.85 -15.34
N VAL A 104 0.49 -1.38 -14.89
CA VAL A 104 1.03 -1.65 -13.55
C VAL A 104 1.21 -0.34 -12.82
N VAL A 105 0.83 -0.28 -11.55
CA VAL A 105 0.95 0.93 -10.74
C VAL A 105 1.85 0.69 -9.54
N VAL A 106 2.78 1.62 -9.30
CA VAL A 106 3.68 1.60 -8.14
C VAL A 106 3.72 2.99 -7.50
N PRO A 107 3.11 3.21 -6.33
CA PRO A 107 3.33 4.41 -5.55
C PRO A 107 4.73 4.41 -4.93
N VAL A 108 5.47 5.50 -5.16
CA VAL A 108 6.83 5.70 -4.69
C VAL A 108 6.88 6.90 -3.75
N PHE A 109 7.49 6.76 -2.59
CA PHE A 109 7.55 7.79 -1.56
C PHE A 109 8.92 7.86 -0.87
N GLY A 110 9.14 8.94 -0.12
CA GLY A 110 10.39 9.18 0.62
C GLY A 110 11.61 9.17 -0.30
N GLN A 111 12.63 8.39 0.05
CA GLN A 111 13.88 8.28 -0.74
C GLN A 111 13.80 7.21 -1.83
N GLY A 112 12.71 7.23 -2.62
CA GLY A 112 12.53 6.30 -3.74
C GLY A 112 12.08 4.89 -3.34
N ARG A 113 11.27 4.76 -2.27
CA ARG A 113 10.69 3.48 -1.86
C ARG A 113 9.35 3.25 -2.54
N GLY A 114 9.21 2.17 -3.30
CA GLY A 114 7.93 1.67 -3.80
C GLY A 114 7.17 0.94 -2.69
N ALA A 115 5.94 1.36 -2.40
CA ALA A 115 5.16 0.80 -1.30
C ALA A 115 4.60 -0.59 -1.63
N VAL A 116 3.98 -0.71 -2.80
CA VAL A 116 3.35 -1.93 -3.30
C VAL A 116 3.31 -1.90 -4.83
N LEU A 117 3.18 -3.07 -5.44
CA LEU A 117 2.93 -3.20 -6.87
C LEU A 117 1.47 -3.58 -7.08
N MET A 118 0.74 -2.80 -7.88
CA MET A 118 -0.68 -3.00 -8.18
C MET A 118 -0.86 -3.42 -9.64
N MET A 119 -1.64 -4.47 -9.86
CA MET A 119 -2.04 -5.01 -11.16
C MET A 119 -3.50 -5.40 -11.08
N ASP A 120 -4.18 -5.41 -12.23
CA ASP A 120 -5.53 -5.93 -12.38
C ASP A 120 -6.51 -5.38 -11.32
N GLU A 121 -7.16 -6.25 -10.55
CA GLU A 121 -8.17 -5.86 -9.56
C GLU A 121 -7.59 -5.08 -8.37
N LEU A 122 -6.27 -5.09 -8.16
CA LEU A 122 -5.63 -4.24 -7.15
C LEU A 122 -5.63 -2.76 -7.57
N ILE A 123 -5.86 -2.44 -8.84
CA ILE A 123 -6.01 -1.06 -9.31
C ILE A 123 -7.46 -0.62 -9.12
N ALA A 124 -7.86 -0.47 -7.86
CA ALA A 124 -9.20 -0.08 -7.44
C ALA A 124 -9.17 1.21 -6.60
N GLY A 125 -10.19 2.06 -6.74
CA GLY A 125 -10.21 3.37 -6.09
C GLY A 125 -10.09 3.32 -4.57
N GLU A 126 -10.77 2.35 -3.92
CA GLU A 126 -10.66 2.14 -2.47
C GLU A 126 -9.22 1.79 -2.05
N TYR A 127 -8.54 0.93 -2.81
CA TYR A 127 -7.18 0.51 -2.48
C TYR A 127 -6.15 1.61 -2.75
N ILE A 128 -6.34 2.38 -3.83
CA ILE A 128 -5.53 3.57 -4.13
C ILE A 128 -5.62 4.56 -2.96
N ARG A 129 -6.83 4.80 -2.46
CA ARG A 129 -7.07 5.69 -1.33
C ARG A 129 -6.42 5.17 -0.05
N ASP A 130 -6.64 3.90 0.30
CA ASP A 130 -6.03 3.29 1.49
C ASP A 130 -4.50 3.39 1.47
N VAL A 131 -3.88 3.12 0.32
CA VAL A 131 -2.43 3.26 0.17
C VAL A 131 -1.99 4.71 0.25
N ALA A 132 -2.70 5.63 -0.42
CA ALA A 132 -2.37 7.04 -0.36
C ALA A 132 -2.50 7.62 1.06
N GLU A 133 -3.54 7.25 1.81
CA GLU A 133 -3.75 7.59 3.22
C GLU A 133 -2.65 7.00 4.12
N PHE A 134 -2.27 5.75 3.87
CA PHE A 134 -1.17 5.11 4.60
C PHE A 134 0.16 5.85 4.39
N LEU A 135 0.45 6.31 3.16
CA LEU A 135 1.70 7.00 2.84
C LEU A 135 1.82 8.37 3.51
N ILE A 136 0.70 9.01 3.85
CA ILE A 136 0.65 10.34 4.45
C ILE A 136 0.35 10.29 5.96
N GLY A 137 0.11 9.09 6.50
CA GLY A 137 -0.23 8.87 7.89
C GLY A 137 0.94 9.22 8.83
N ALA A 138 0.58 9.71 10.02
CA ALA A 138 1.47 10.34 11.01
C ALA A 138 2.68 9.50 11.50
N CYS A 139 2.77 8.21 11.17
CA CYS A 139 3.88 7.34 11.56
C CYS A 139 4.61 6.66 10.38
N SER A 140 4.14 6.87 9.14
CA SER A 140 4.74 6.21 7.97
C SER A 140 6.17 6.73 7.71
N CYS A 141 6.49 7.95 8.13
CA CYS A 141 7.77 8.60 7.87
C CYS A 141 8.88 8.24 8.88
N GLU A 142 8.53 7.83 10.10
CA GLU A 142 9.46 7.84 11.24
C GLU A 142 10.32 6.56 11.33
N VAL A 143 9.88 5.44 10.75
CA VAL A 143 10.64 4.18 10.77
C VAL A 143 10.65 3.51 9.40
N LYS A 144 11.58 3.92 8.52
CA LYS A 144 11.76 3.31 7.18
C LYS A 144 11.88 1.78 7.25
N GLU A 145 12.53 1.20 8.25
CA GLU A 145 12.68 -0.27 8.38
C GLU A 145 11.36 -1.03 8.60
N LEU A 146 10.30 -0.37 9.07
CA LEU A 146 8.99 -1.00 9.35
C LEU A 146 7.95 -0.77 8.24
N ASN A 147 8.26 0.06 7.24
CA ASN A 147 7.38 0.23 6.09
C ASN A 147 7.60 -0.91 5.09
N PRO A 148 6.59 -1.74 4.77
CA PRO A 148 6.73 -2.74 3.72
C PRO A 148 7.02 -2.08 2.36
N GLY A 149 7.62 -2.84 1.44
CA GLY A 149 7.90 -2.37 0.08
C GLY A 149 9.33 -2.64 -0.38
N PHE A 150 9.74 -2.00 -1.47
CA PHE A 150 11.01 -2.20 -2.16
C PHE A 150 11.64 -0.87 -2.61
N ASP A 151 12.96 -0.81 -2.78
CA ASP A 151 13.64 0.42 -3.21
C ASP A 151 13.90 0.43 -4.73
N LEU A 152 13.78 1.60 -5.36
CA LEU A 152 14.07 1.81 -6.79
C LEU A 152 15.55 2.13 -7.09
N PHE A 153 16.41 2.13 -6.07
CA PHE A 153 17.85 2.41 -6.16
C PHE A 153 18.16 3.67 -6.98
N ILE A 154 17.64 4.81 -6.52
CA ILE A 154 17.83 6.11 -7.17
C ILE A 154 19.12 6.77 -6.61
N PRO A 155 20.19 6.93 -7.42
CA PRO A 155 21.46 7.48 -6.98
C PRO A 155 21.43 9.02 -6.97
N VAL A 156 20.71 9.60 -6.02
CA VAL A 156 20.63 11.05 -5.79
C VAL A 156 21.08 11.36 -4.36
N ASP A 157 21.67 12.55 -4.17
CA ASP A 157 21.95 13.08 -2.83
C ASP A 157 20.64 13.56 -2.20
N TRP A 158 19.95 12.65 -1.53
CA TRP A 158 18.66 12.93 -0.90
C TRP A 158 18.77 13.95 0.24
N ILE A 159 19.90 14.00 0.94
CA ILE A 159 20.08 14.94 2.06
C ILE A 159 20.42 16.32 1.51
N GLY A 160 21.40 16.42 0.61
CA GLY A 160 21.76 17.68 -0.02
C GLY A 160 20.68 18.24 -0.94
N GLY A 161 19.77 17.40 -1.42
CA GLY A 161 18.63 17.79 -2.27
C GLY A 161 17.45 18.39 -1.50
N ILE A 162 17.38 18.24 -0.18
CA ILE A 162 16.34 18.86 0.65
C ILE A 162 16.71 20.34 0.82
N THR A 163 16.02 21.21 0.08
CA THR A 163 16.26 22.66 0.13
C THR A 163 15.45 23.37 1.22
N GLN A 164 14.49 22.69 1.84
CA GLN A 164 13.68 23.18 2.95
C GLN A 164 13.63 22.11 4.05
N GLU A 165 14.35 22.35 5.14
CA GLU A 165 14.30 21.50 6.34
C GLU A 165 13.50 22.23 7.41
N TYR A 166 12.31 21.71 7.73
CA TYR A 166 11.49 22.23 8.84
C TYR A 166 11.74 21.39 10.07
N VAL A 167 12.87 21.64 10.75
CA VAL A 167 13.13 21.07 12.08
C VAL A 167 12.48 21.99 13.10
N PHE A 168 11.34 21.57 13.63
CA PHE A 168 10.77 22.23 14.79
C PHE A 168 11.46 21.66 16.03
N ASP A 169 12.29 22.47 16.70
CA ASP A 169 12.78 22.19 18.05
C ASP A 169 11.60 22.34 19.04
N ALA A 170 10.64 21.43 18.97
CA ALA A 170 9.69 21.24 20.06
C ALA A 170 10.48 20.61 21.21
N GLU A 171 10.48 21.27 22.37
CA GLU A 171 11.07 20.71 23.58
C GLU A 171 10.37 19.37 23.86
N LEU A 172 11.05 18.26 23.56
CA LEU A 172 10.46 16.94 23.71
C LEU A 172 10.02 16.80 25.18
N PRO A 173 8.79 16.33 25.43
CA PRO A 173 8.37 16.07 26.79
C PRO A 173 9.44 15.19 27.46
N PRO A 174 9.79 15.47 28.73
CA PRO A 174 10.87 14.76 29.39
C PRO A 174 10.61 13.25 29.26
N LEU A 175 11.65 12.50 28.90
CA LEU A 175 11.58 11.05 28.72
C LEU A 175 11.16 10.38 30.03
N THR A 176 9.86 10.30 30.26
CA THR A 176 9.28 9.54 31.36
C THR A 176 9.33 8.09 30.95
N SER A 177 10.14 7.29 31.65
CA SER A 177 10.11 5.84 31.51
C SER A 177 8.65 5.36 31.62
N PRO A 178 8.21 4.37 30.80
CA PRO A 178 6.91 3.74 30.98
C PRO A 178 6.68 3.23 32.41
N SER A 179 7.77 2.91 33.14
CA SER A 179 7.71 2.51 34.55
C SER A 179 7.40 3.65 35.53
N ALA A 180 7.55 4.92 35.12
CA ALA A 180 7.25 6.10 35.94
C ALA A 180 5.76 6.50 35.88
N GLY A 181 5.03 6.07 34.84
CA GLY A 181 3.58 6.27 34.69
C GLY A 181 2.73 5.15 35.28
N MET A 182 3.32 3.98 35.58
CA MET A 182 2.64 2.89 36.29
C MET A 182 2.65 3.15 37.81
N GLY A 183 1.86 4.13 38.25
CA GLY A 183 1.25 4.03 39.57
C GLY A 183 0.46 2.72 39.61
N ALA A 184 0.71 1.88 40.62
CA ALA A 184 0.19 0.53 40.74
C ALA A 184 -1.29 0.44 40.33
N LEU A 185 -1.57 -0.21 39.20
CA LEU A 185 -2.93 -0.60 38.84
C LEU A 185 -3.41 -1.61 39.91
N PRO A 186 -4.45 -1.30 40.69
CA PRO A 186 -5.03 -2.31 41.56
C PRO A 186 -5.76 -3.31 40.66
N GLY A 187 -5.28 -4.55 40.63
CA GLY A 187 -6.00 -5.66 39.98
C GLY A 187 -5.32 -6.27 38.76
N ALA A 188 -3.99 -6.45 38.77
CA ALA A 188 -3.37 -7.46 37.90
C ALA A 188 -3.47 -8.86 38.56
N ALA A 189 -4.70 -9.33 38.81
CA ALA A 189 -4.95 -10.72 39.14
C ALA A 189 -5.32 -11.46 37.86
N ASN A 190 -4.33 -12.20 37.34
CA ASN A 190 -4.48 -13.41 36.54
C ASN A 190 -5.37 -13.31 35.29
N ARG A 191 -4.84 -12.74 34.21
CA ARG A 191 -5.25 -13.13 32.85
C ARG A 191 -4.09 -13.85 32.19
N THR A 192 -4.19 -15.17 32.15
CA THR A 192 -3.36 -16.04 31.32
C THR A 192 -3.54 -15.62 29.86
N PHE A 193 -2.49 -15.07 29.26
CA PHE A 193 -2.43 -14.86 27.82
C PHE A 193 -2.29 -16.24 27.16
N GLY A 194 -3.31 -16.65 26.41
CA GLY A 194 -3.25 -17.86 25.59
C GLY A 194 -2.12 -17.71 24.56
N THR A 195 -1.25 -18.71 24.49
CA THR A 195 -0.14 -18.74 23.54
C THR A 195 -0.67 -18.79 22.10
N ALA A 196 0.08 -18.19 21.17
CA ALA A 196 -0.22 -18.07 19.74
C ALA A 196 -0.51 -19.42 19.03
N GLU A 197 -0.18 -20.54 19.67
CA GLU A 197 -0.48 -21.90 19.23
C GLU A 197 -2.00 -22.18 19.16
N GLN A 198 -2.83 -21.56 20.02
CA GLN A 198 -4.28 -21.76 20.02
C GLN A 198 -5.02 -21.06 18.86
N ALA A 199 -4.44 -20.00 18.28
CA ALA A 199 -5.05 -19.30 17.15
C ALA A 199 -4.91 -20.10 15.84
N GLY A 200 -3.78 -20.78 15.66
CA GLY A 200 -3.53 -21.61 14.47
C GLY A 200 -4.48 -22.80 14.34
N HIS A 201 -4.79 -23.48 15.45
CA HIS A 201 -5.69 -24.64 15.43
C HIS A 201 -7.16 -24.30 15.12
N ARG A 202 -7.62 -23.09 15.46
CA ARG A 202 -8.99 -22.64 15.18
C ARG A 202 -9.21 -22.28 13.72
N LEU A 203 -8.22 -21.67 13.07
CA LEU A 203 -8.25 -21.37 11.64
C LEU A 203 -8.12 -22.63 10.78
N PHE A 204 -7.27 -23.58 11.19
CA PHE A 204 -7.11 -24.85 10.45
C PHE A 204 -8.36 -25.74 10.52
N GLY A 205 -9.04 -25.79 11.67
CA GLY A 205 -10.29 -26.55 11.83
C GLY A 205 -11.48 -26.00 11.04
N ALA A 206 -11.58 -24.67 10.89
CA ALA A 206 -12.65 -24.03 10.13
C ALA A 206 -12.52 -24.25 8.62
N VAL A 207 -11.29 -24.18 8.08
CA VAL A 207 -11.03 -24.39 6.64
C VAL A 207 -11.23 -25.86 6.24
N LEU A 208 -10.83 -26.80 7.10
CA LEU A 208 -11.06 -28.23 6.85
C LEU A 208 -12.56 -28.60 6.93
N GLY A 209 -13.29 -28.00 7.87
CA GLY A 209 -14.74 -28.23 8.06
C GLY A 209 -15.58 -27.75 6.87
N ILE A 210 -15.28 -26.56 6.33
CA ILE A 210 -15.99 -26.01 5.15
C ILE A 210 -15.73 -26.86 3.91
N SER A 211 -14.50 -27.34 3.73
CA SER A 211 -14.12 -28.19 2.59
C SER A 211 -14.85 -29.54 2.59
N ILE A 212 -15.00 -30.17 3.77
CA ILE A 212 -15.71 -31.44 3.92
C ILE A 212 -17.22 -31.29 3.64
N VAL A 213 -17.84 -30.18 4.08
CA VAL A 213 -19.27 -29.92 3.84
C VAL A 213 -19.56 -29.70 2.34
N ILE A 214 -18.69 -28.99 1.62
CA ILE A 214 -18.85 -28.78 0.18
C ILE A 214 -18.70 -30.08 -0.60
N VAL A 215 -17.71 -30.92 -0.28
CA VAL A 215 -17.49 -32.20 -0.96
C VAL A 215 -18.62 -33.20 -0.67
N LEU A 216 -19.07 -33.32 0.59
CA LEU A 216 -20.19 -34.19 0.93
C LEU A 216 -21.52 -33.69 0.35
N GLY A 217 -21.77 -32.38 0.37
CA GLY A 217 -22.95 -31.78 -0.26
C GLY A 217 -22.99 -32.02 -1.77
N GLY A 218 -21.85 -31.90 -2.45
CA GLY A 218 -21.72 -32.20 -3.87
C GLY A 218 -21.96 -33.68 -4.20
N LEU A 219 -21.43 -34.61 -3.39
CA LEU A 219 -21.64 -36.05 -3.57
C LEU A 219 -23.09 -36.48 -3.32
N VAL A 220 -23.76 -35.92 -2.30
CA VAL A 220 -25.18 -36.19 -2.04
C VAL A 220 -26.05 -35.62 -3.16
N GLY A 221 -25.75 -34.41 -3.65
CA GLY A 221 -26.45 -33.80 -4.79
C GLY A 221 -26.32 -34.62 -6.08
N ALA A 222 -25.10 -35.08 -6.40
CA ALA A 222 -24.84 -35.92 -7.56
C ALA A 222 -25.54 -37.29 -7.45
N THR A 223 -25.52 -37.91 -6.27
CA THR A 223 -26.19 -39.19 -6.01
C THR A 223 -27.71 -39.06 -6.10
N TRP A 224 -28.28 -37.96 -5.57
CA TRP A 224 -29.72 -37.68 -5.71
C TRP A 224 -30.13 -37.43 -7.16
N MET A 225 -29.32 -36.71 -7.94
CA MET A 225 -29.56 -36.52 -9.38
C MET A 225 -29.51 -37.84 -10.16
N LEU A 226 -28.53 -38.71 -9.86
CA LEU A 226 -28.41 -40.02 -10.51
C LEU A 226 -29.57 -40.95 -10.14
N LEU A 227 -29.98 -40.98 -8.87
CA LEU A 227 -31.15 -41.75 -8.41
C LEU A 227 -32.46 -41.21 -9.00
N ARG A 228 -32.62 -39.88 -9.11
CA ARG A 228 -33.79 -39.26 -9.76
C ARG A 228 -33.83 -39.56 -11.26
N LYS A 229 -32.69 -39.54 -11.94
CA LYS A 229 -32.59 -39.89 -13.37
C LYS A 229 -32.93 -41.36 -13.60
N ASN A 230 -32.48 -42.27 -12.72
CA ASN A 230 -32.76 -43.70 -12.86
C ASN A 230 -34.23 -44.04 -12.58
N ARG A 231 -34.87 -43.36 -11.61
CA ARG A 231 -36.30 -43.56 -11.29
C ARG A 231 -37.26 -43.10 -12.40
N ASN A 232 -36.79 -42.21 -13.29
CA ASN A 232 -37.56 -41.76 -14.46
C ASN A 232 -37.45 -42.71 -15.66
N HIS A 233 -36.60 -43.75 -15.60
CA HIS A 233 -36.45 -44.75 -16.66
C HIS A 233 -37.22 -46.06 -16.41
N GLU A 234 -37.84 -46.24 -15.23
CA GLU A 234 -38.61 -47.46 -14.89
C GLU A 234 -40.13 -47.27 -14.95
N SER A 235 -40.62 -46.15 -15.49
CA SER A 235 -42.05 -45.91 -15.71
C SER A 235 -42.41 -45.93 -17.19
N PHE A 236 -42.36 -47.11 -17.81
CA PHE A 236 -43.08 -47.47 -19.04
C PHE A 236 -43.33 -48.97 -19.09
#